data_AF-A0A814TVH6-F1
#
_entry.id   AF-A0A814TVH6-F1
#
_cell.length_a   1.000
_cell.length_b   1.000
_cell.length_c   1.000
_cell.angle_alpha   90.00
_cell.angle_beta   90.00
_cell.angle_gamma   90.00
#
_symmetry.space_group_name_H-M   'P 1'
#
loop_
_entity.id
_entity.type
_entity.pdbx_description
1 polymer ?
#
loop_
_entity_poly.entity_id
_entity_poly.type
_entity_poly.pdbx_seq_one_letter_code
_entity_poly.pdbx_strand_id
1 'polypeptide(L)'
;MTRMNFDTRSQNAWKELIEKESVTRISWHRKFQATSNEDEWFKRAFYTQATSKPVAQTLPTIVLPPKPKRRYDSSVTVNQLREKLDVEHNPDILKEMYPVKKEHQHLLYDGFSAEDKGRFRYLKVRQEVAPDQKYQYPISSSMEYGWKLDENAHQYQTPIHARGKFIEESFYRTNGAFQ
;
A
#
# COMPACT_ATOMS: atom_id res chain seq x y z
N MET A 1 12.19 -28.90 -5.64
CA MET A 1 10.84 -28.54 -6.16
C MET A 1 9.90 -29.69 -5.88
N THR A 2 9.08 -29.58 -4.84
CA THR A 2 8.11 -30.60 -4.44
C THR A 2 7.05 -30.71 -5.54
N ARG A 3 6.94 -31.87 -6.21
CA ARG A 3 5.86 -32.10 -7.17
C ARG A 3 4.54 -32.02 -6.41
N MET A 4 3.69 -31.07 -6.75
CA MET A 4 2.29 -31.05 -6.29
C MET A 4 1.62 -32.31 -6.82
N ASN A 5 1.20 -33.21 -5.93
CA ASN A 5 0.43 -34.39 -6.31
C ASN A 5 -0.94 -33.91 -6.78
N PHE A 6 -1.18 -34.03 -8.09
CA PHE A 6 -2.37 -33.56 -8.78
C PHE A 6 -3.49 -34.61 -8.65
N ASP A 7 -3.89 -34.90 -7.41
CA ASP A 7 -4.89 -35.93 -7.12
C ASP A 7 -6.31 -35.39 -7.40
N THR A 8 -7.23 -36.26 -7.80
CA THR A 8 -8.63 -35.89 -8.10
C THR A 8 -9.31 -35.17 -6.94
N ARG A 9 -8.97 -35.55 -5.69
CA ARG A 9 -9.46 -34.87 -4.49
C ARG A 9 -9.00 -33.41 -4.43
N SER A 10 -7.74 -33.15 -4.77
CA SER A 10 -7.19 -31.79 -4.80
C SER A 10 -7.87 -30.97 -5.90
N GLN A 11 -7.99 -31.53 -7.11
CA GLN A 11 -8.69 -30.88 -8.24
C GLN A 11 -10.13 -30.50 -7.88
N ASN A 12 -10.87 -31.38 -7.22
CA ASN A 12 -12.23 -31.11 -6.77
C ASN A 12 -12.29 -30.00 -5.70
N ALA A 13 -11.35 -29.98 -4.77
CA ALA A 13 -11.27 -28.92 -3.77
C ALA A 13 -10.98 -27.54 -4.40
N TRP A 14 -10.08 -27.48 -5.40
CA TRP A 14 -9.82 -26.26 -6.16
C TRP A 14 -11.05 -25.78 -6.94
N LYS A 15 -11.75 -26.72 -7.59
CA LYS A 15 -13.00 -26.44 -8.31
C LYS A 15 -14.06 -25.84 -7.38
N GLU A 16 -14.28 -26.47 -6.23
CA GLU A 16 -15.25 -25.99 -5.23
C GLU A 16 -14.90 -24.60 -4.71
N LEU A 17 -13.61 -24.32 -4.50
CA LEU A 17 -13.13 -23.02 -4.03
C LEU A 17 -13.41 -21.92 -5.06
N ILE A 18 -13.11 -22.18 -6.34
CA ILE A 18 -13.38 -21.27 -7.46
C ILE A 18 -14.88 -21.01 -7.60
N GLU A 19 -15.72 -22.05 -7.52
CA GLU A 19 -17.17 -21.92 -7.61
C GLU A 19 -17.73 -21.07 -6.46
N LYS A 20 -17.32 -21.34 -5.22
CA LYS A 20 -17.73 -20.55 -4.04
C LYS A 20 -17.33 -19.08 -4.14
N GLU A 21 -16.11 -18.82 -4.59
CA GLU A 21 -15.62 -17.48 -4.80
C GLU A 21 -16.43 -16.76 -5.88
N SER A 22 -16.70 -17.41 -7.01
CA SER A 22 -17.48 -16.83 -8.10
C SER A 22 -18.90 -16.46 -7.66
N VAL A 23 -19.58 -17.35 -6.92
CA VAL A 23 -20.93 -17.12 -6.40
C VAL A 23 -20.94 -15.99 -5.38
N THR A 24 -19.93 -15.94 -4.51
CA THR A 24 -19.81 -14.88 -3.51
C THR A 24 -19.56 -13.53 -4.17
N ARG A 25 -18.70 -13.45 -5.18
CA ARG A 25 -18.45 -12.22 -5.95
C ARG A 25 -19.69 -11.75 -6.72
N ILE A 26 -20.41 -12.65 -7.40
CA ILE A 26 -21.65 -12.32 -8.11
C ILE A 26 -22.73 -11.85 -7.13
N SER A 27 -22.91 -12.54 -6.00
CA SER A 27 -23.92 -12.17 -5.00
C SER A 27 -23.58 -10.83 -4.33
N TRP A 28 -22.30 -10.55 -4.08
CA TRP A 28 -21.83 -9.27 -3.57
C TRP A 28 -22.07 -8.17 -4.61
N HIS A 29 -21.65 -8.39 -5.86
CA HIS A 29 -21.88 -7.43 -6.94
C HIS A 29 -23.37 -7.16 -7.12
N ARG A 30 -24.23 -8.17 -7.14
CA ARG A 30 -25.69 -7.96 -7.23
C ARG A 30 -26.26 -7.16 -6.05
N LYS A 31 -25.70 -7.30 -4.84
CA LYS A 31 -26.13 -6.56 -3.65
C LYS A 31 -25.65 -5.11 -3.63
N PHE A 32 -24.46 -4.84 -4.15
CA PHE A 32 -23.76 -3.57 -3.97
C PHE A 32 -23.43 -2.84 -5.28
N GLN A 33 -23.83 -3.38 -6.43
CA GLN A 33 -23.74 -2.69 -7.70
C GLN A 33 -24.61 -1.44 -7.61
N ALA A 34 -23.97 -0.29 -7.68
CA ALA A 34 -24.67 0.98 -7.80
C ALA A 34 -25.59 0.89 -9.02
N THR A 35 -26.89 0.97 -8.81
CA THR A 35 -27.85 1.20 -9.89
C THR A 35 -27.41 2.49 -10.56
N SER A 36 -26.95 2.43 -11.82
CA SER A 36 -26.63 3.63 -12.58
C SER A 36 -27.87 4.52 -12.61
N ASN A 37 -27.72 5.71 -12.06
CA ASN A 37 -28.65 6.83 -12.01
C ASN A 37 -29.80 6.79 -13.01
N GLU A 38 -31.03 6.59 -12.50
CA GLU A 38 -32.22 7.28 -13.02
C GLU A 38 -33.15 7.79 -11.89
N ASP A 39 -33.03 7.31 -10.64
CA ASP A 39 -33.94 7.73 -9.55
C ASP A 39 -33.23 8.42 -8.37
N GLU A 40 -32.29 9.34 -8.64
CA GLU A 40 -31.66 10.15 -7.59
C GLU A 40 -32.61 11.22 -6.99
N TRP A 41 -33.71 11.54 -7.68
CA TRP A 41 -34.71 12.50 -7.20
C TRP A 41 -35.52 11.98 -6.00
N PHE A 42 -35.82 10.68 -5.93
CA PHE A 42 -36.69 10.11 -4.88
C PHE A 42 -35.96 9.72 -3.58
N LYS A 43 -34.62 9.66 -3.57
CA LYS A 43 -33.87 9.08 -2.44
C LYS A 43 -33.41 10.09 -1.39
N ARG A 44 -33.66 11.39 -1.52
CA ARG A 44 -33.28 12.34 -0.45
C ARG A 44 -34.35 12.49 0.63
N ALA A 45 -35.63 12.40 0.27
CA ALA A 45 -36.75 12.53 1.21
C ALA A 45 -37.06 11.24 1.99
N PHE A 46 -36.76 10.06 1.43
CA PHE A 46 -37.02 8.78 2.09
C PHE A 46 -35.97 8.46 3.19
N TYR A 47 -34.72 8.84 2.96
CA TYR A 47 -33.62 8.54 3.88
C TYR A 47 -33.58 9.51 5.07
N THR A 48 -34.09 10.74 4.93
CA THR A 48 -34.20 11.69 6.07
C THR A 48 -35.32 11.31 7.04
N GLN A 49 -36.38 10.64 6.57
CA GLN A 49 -37.47 10.13 7.42
C GLN A 49 -37.10 8.79 8.09
N ALA A 50 -36.25 7.98 7.49
CA ALA A 50 -35.74 6.75 8.09
C ALA A 50 -34.79 7.00 9.27
N THR A 51 -34.13 8.16 9.31
CA THR A 51 -33.25 8.58 10.41
C THR A 51 -33.96 9.34 11.54
N SER A 52 -35.22 9.75 11.35
CA SER A 52 -35.93 10.59 12.34
C SER A 52 -36.56 9.81 13.48
N LYS A 53 -36.62 8.48 13.39
CA LYS A 53 -37.02 7.62 14.51
C LYS A 53 -35.77 6.83 14.94
N PRO A 54 -35.25 7.02 16.16
CA PRO A 54 -34.26 6.09 16.68
C PRO A 54 -34.96 4.75 16.82
N VAL A 55 -34.74 3.85 15.86
CA VAL A 55 -35.11 2.45 16.01
C VAL A 55 -34.24 1.96 17.18
N ALA A 56 -34.85 1.86 18.36
CA ALA A 56 -34.23 1.34 19.57
C ALA A 56 -34.00 -0.18 19.46
N GLN A 57 -33.40 -0.62 18.36
CA GLN A 57 -32.80 -1.93 18.24
C GLN A 57 -31.36 -1.78 18.70
N THR A 58 -31.18 -1.80 20.02
CA THR A 58 -29.85 -2.06 20.56
C THR A 58 -29.44 -3.45 20.10
N LEU A 59 -28.34 -3.52 19.37
CA LEU A 59 -27.72 -4.82 19.07
C LEU A 59 -27.48 -5.53 20.41
N PRO A 60 -27.72 -6.86 20.50
CA PRO A 60 -27.44 -7.59 21.72
C PRO A 60 -25.98 -7.37 22.12
N THR A 61 -25.76 -6.97 23.38
CA THR A 61 -24.41 -6.78 23.92
C THR A 61 -23.69 -8.12 23.92
N ILE A 62 -22.76 -8.29 22.97
CA ILE A 62 -21.89 -9.46 22.92
C ILE A 62 -20.99 -9.40 24.15
N VAL A 63 -21.23 -10.26 25.13
CA VAL A 63 -20.34 -10.42 26.30
C VAL A 63 -19.11 -11.17 25.81
N LEU A 64 -18.05 -10.42 25.46
CA LEU A 64 -16.76 -11.04 25.18
C LEU A 64 -16.20 -11.62 26.49
N PRO A 65 -15.59 -12.82 26.46
CA PRO A 65 -14.86 -13.33 27.62
C PRO A 65 -13.78 -12.31 28.03
N PRO A 66 -13.48 -12.20 29.34
CA PRO A 66 -12.43 -11.30 29.80
C PRO A 66 -11.15 -11.64 29.05
N LYS A 67 -10.56 -10.65 28.37
CA LYS A 67 -9.29 -10.83 27.68
C LYS A 67 -8.30 -11.43 28.68
N PRO A 68 -7.64 -12.56 28.36
CA PRO A 68 -6.68 -13.15 29.28
C PRO A 68 -5.65 -12.07 29.63
N LYS A 69 -5.34 -11.93 30.93
CA LYS A 69 -4.25 -11.06 31.36
C LYS A 69 -3.01 -11.48 30.58
N ARG A 70 -2.38 -10.52 29.90
CA ARG A 70 -1.15 -10.78 29.15
C ARG A 70 -0.16 -11.41 30.14
N ARG A 71 0.41 -12.57 29.82
CA ARG A 71 1.38 -13.28 30.68
C ARG A 71 2.62 -12.43 30.95
N TYR A 72 2.85 -11.42 30.12
CA TYR A 72 3.98 -10.52 30.21
C TYR A 72 3.49 -9.07 30.12
N ASP A 73 4.08 -8.20 30.94
CA ASP A 73 3.81 -6.78 30.92
C ASP A 73 4.54 -6.14 29.74
N SER A 74 3.79 -5.75 28.71
CA SER A 74 4.36 -5.13 27.51
C SER A 74 5.22 -3.90 27.79
N SER A 75 4.98 -3.19 28.91
CA SER A 75 5.80 -2.04 29.30
C SER A 75 7.23 -2.44 29.68
N VAL A 76 7.40 -3.59 30.33
CA VAL A 76 8.71 -4.12 30.76
C VAL A 76 9.55 -4.51 29.55
N THR A 77 8.95 -5.10 28.50
CA THR A 77 9.66 -5.44 27.26
C THR A 77 10.14 -4.21 26.52
N VAL A 78 9.31 -3.16 26.48
CA VAL A 78 9.64 -1.94 25.75
C VAL A 78 10.77 -1.19 26.46
N ASN A 79 10.74 -1.14 27.80
CA ASN A 79 11.82 -0.53 28.57
C ASN A 79 13.14 -1.30 28.46
N GLN A 80 13.10 -2.64 28.54
CA GLN A 80 14.28 -3.49 28.32
C GLN A 80 14.84 -3.36 26.90
N LEU A 81 13.97 -3.21 25.89
CA LEU A 81 14.41 -2.95 24.52
C LEU A 81 15.01 -1.55 24.37
N ARG A 82 14.46 -0.53 25.02
CA ARG A 82 15.01 0.83 25.01
C ARG A 82 16.40 0.91 25.64
N GLU A 83 16.59 0.20 26.76
CA GLU A 83 17.90 0.09 27.43
C GLU A 83 18.89 -0.66 26.53
N LYS A 84 18.49 -1.79 25.94
CA LYS A 84 19.34 -2.55 25.00
C LYS A 84 19.72 -1.79 23.74
N LEU A 85 18.84 -0.93 23.25
CA LEU A 85 19.05 -0.13 22.04
C LEU A 85 19.73 1.22 22.33
N ASP A 86 20.08 1.49 23.59
CA ASP A 86 20.78 2.69 24.03
C ASP A 86 20.13 3.99 23.52
N VAL A 87 18.80 4.03 23.56
CA VAL A 87 17.96 5.08 22.96
C VAL A 87 18.26 6.46 23.56
N GLU A 88 18.79 6.53 24.78
CA GLU A 88 19.22 7.78 25.42
C GLU A 88 20.34 8.47 24.65
N HIS A 89 21.32 7.69 24.16
CA HIS A 89 22.47 8.20 23.42
C HIS A 89 22.19 8.36 21.93
N ASN A 90 21.22 7.62 21.39
CA ASN A 90 20.83 7.73 19.99
C ASN A 90 19.30 7.67 19.83
N PRO A 91 18.61 8.81 20.02
CA PRO A 91 17.15 8.87 19.98
C PRO A 91 16.56 8.61 18.58
N ASP A 92 17.40 8.63 17.54
CA ASP A 92 16.98 8.43 16.16
C ASP A 92 16.94 6.95 15.76
N ILE A 93 17.48 6.02 16.56
CA ILE A 93 17.47 4.57 16.29
C ILE A 93 16.05 4.02 16.10
N LEU A 94 15.08 4.56 16.83
CA LEU A 94 13.70 4.11 16.78
C LEU A 94 12.87 4.83 15.72
N LYS A 95 13.42 5.83 15.03
CA LYS A 95 12.69 6.57 14.00
C LYS A 95 12.81 5.85 12.67
N GLU A 96 11.66 5.60 12.05
CA GLU A 96 11.60 4.96 10.73
C GLU A 96 12.26 5.80 9.63
N MET A 97 12.21 7.14 9.76
CA MET A 97 12.68 8.11 8.78
C MET A 97 13.86 8.93 9.27
N TYR A 98 14.78 9.24 8.36
CA TYR A 98 15.82 10.22 8.60
C TYR A 98 15.26 11.64 8.78
N PRO A 99 15.91 12.47 9.62
CA PRO A 99 15.51 13.85 9.82
C PRO A 99 15.49 14.62 8.49
N VAL A 100 14.52 15.51 8.36
CA VAL A 100 14.36 16.35 7.17
C VAL A 100 15.44 17.42 7.16
N LYS A 101 16.09 17.67 6.01
CA LYS A 101 17.01 18.79 5.86
C LYS A 101 16.27 20.11 6.12
N LYS A 102 16.93 21.05 6.81
CA LYS A 102 16.34 22.35 7.20
C LYS A 102 15.77 23.13 6.00
N GLU A 103 16.44 23.05 4.85
CA GLU A 103 16.01 23.66 3.58
C GLU A 103 14.60 23.20 3.17
N HIS A 104 14.35 21.88 3.18
CA HIS A 104 13.04 21.35 2.87
C HIS A 104 12.02 21.65 3.97
N GLN A 105 12.44 21.67 5.24
CA GLN A 105 11.55 21.95 6.37
C GLN A 105 11.00 23.39 6.32
N HIS A 106 11.79 24.36 5.85
CA HIS A 106 11.34 25.74 5.68
C HIS A 106 10.16 25.84 4.71
N LEU A 107 10.13 25.03 3.64
CA LEU A 107 9.04 25.01 2.67
C LEU A 107 7.69 24.71 3.30
N LEU A 108 7.65 24.01 4.45
CA LEU A 108 6.41 23.65 5.13
C LEU A 108 5.58 24.87 5.55
N TYR A 109 6.26 25.99 5.83
CA TYR A 109 5.70 27.22 6.37
C TYR A 109 5.71 28.38 5.36
N ASP A 110 6.14 28.13 4.13
CA ASP A 110 6.20 29.13 3.06
C ASP A 110 4.86 29.20 2.30
N GLY A 111 3.95 30.10 2.72
CA GLY A 111 2.68 30.35 2.02
C GLY A 111 1.60 29.27 2.21
N PHE A 112 0.62 29.24 1.28
CA PHE A 112 -0.56 28.38 1.37
C PHE A 112 -0.56 27.26 0.31
N SER A 113 -1.09 26.09 0.66
CA SER A 113 -1.17 24.94 -0.25
C SER A 113 -2.14 25.13 -1.42
N ALA A 114 -3.09 26.06 -1.32
CA ALA A 114 -3.98 26.38 -2.43
C ALA A 114 -3.26 27.08 -3.59
N GLU A 115 -2.10 27.69 -3.34
CA GLU A 115 -1.25 28.33 -4.35
C GLU A 115 -0.07 27.45 -4.75
N ASP A 116 -0.17 26.13 -4.54
CA ASP A 116 0.93 25.17 -4.73
C ASP A 116 2.19 25.46 -3.89
N LYS A 117 2.06 26.20 -2.78
CA LYS A 117 3.15 26.51 -1.84
C LYS A 117 3.01 25.71 -0.54
N GLY A 118 3.88 26.00 0.42
CA GLY A 118 3.81 25.43 1.75
C GLY A 118 3.99 23.91 1.76
N ARG A 119 3.06 23.24 2.43
CA ARG A 119 3.01 21.78 2.54
C ARG A 119 2.94 21.06 1.19
N PHE A 120 2.24 21.62 0.20
CA PHE A 120 2.14 21.01 -1.12
C PHE A 120 3.52 20.91 -1.78
N ARG A 121 4.22 22.05 -1.84
CA ARG A 121 5.60 22.12 -2.35
C ARG A 121 6.55 21.23 -1.57
N TYR A 122 6.43 21.20 -0.24
CA TYR A 122 7.21 20.29 0.60
C TYR A 122 7.02 18.82 0.22
N LEU A 123 5.77 18.37 0.08
CA LEU A 123 5.48 16.98 -0.26
C LEU A 123 6.01 16.61 -1.65
N LYS A 124 5.89 17.51 -2.62
CA LYS A 124 6.44 17.31 -3.97
C LYS A 124 7.95 17.12 -3.94
N VAL A 125 8.67 18.02 -3.26
CA VAL A 125 10.12 17.91 -3.11
C VAL A 125 10.51 16.67 -2.30
N ARG A 126 9.75 16.31 -1.26
CA ARG A 126 9.99 15.12 -0.44
C ARG A 126 9.70 13.81 -1.18
N GLN A 127 8.88 13.85 -2.23
CA GLN A 127 8.59 12.70 -3.10
C GLN A 127 9.73 12.42 -4.09
N GLU A 128 10.47 13.46 -4.52
CA GLU A 128 11.63 13.31 -5.42
C GLU A 128 12.83 12.64 -4.74
N VAL A 129 12.90 12.69 -3.40
CA VAL A 129 13.94 12.00 -2.63
C VAL A 129 13.70 10.50 -2.64
N ALA A 130 14.74 9.75 -3.06
CA ALA A 130 14.70 8.30 -3.10
C ALA A 130 14.40 7.69 -1.72
N PRO A 131 13.65 6.58 -1.67
CA PRO A 131 13.18 5.98 -0.42
C PRO A 131 14.30 5.51 0.51
N ASP A 132 15.41 5.04 -0.07
CA ASP A 132 16.63 4.60 0.63
C ASP A 132 17.35 5.75 1.37
N GLN A 133 17.27 6.98 0.86
CA GLN A 133 17.79 8.17 1.54
C GLN A 133 16.80 8.77 2.54
N LYS A 134 15.53 8.34 2.51
CA LYS A 134 14.44 8.88 3.32
C LYS A 134 14.16 8.02 4.56
N TYR A 135 14.30 6.70 4.43
CA TYR A 135 13.99 5.72 5.46
C TYR A 135 15.23 4.91 5.82
N GLN A 136 15.34 4.51 7.09
CA GLN A 136 16.49 3.72 7.55
C GLN A 136 16.44 2.27 7.03
N TYR A 137 15.24 1.76 6.77
CA TYR A 137 14.97 0.42 6.26
C TYR A 137 13.70 0.42 5.39
N PRO A 138 13.53 -0.56 4.48
CA PRO A 138 12.32 -0.66 3.66
C PRO A 138 11.12 -1.00 4.55
N ILE A 139 10.09 -0.15 4.54
CA ILE A 139 8.89 -0.36 5.37
C ILE A 139 7.92 -1.36 4.73
N SER A 140 7.80 -1.32 3.41
CA SER A 140 6.95 -2.22 2.64
C SER A 140 7.76 -3.17 1.76
N SER A 141 7.18 -4.33 1.44
CA SER A 141 7.77 -5.30 0.52
C SER A 141 8.02 -4.73 -0.88
N SER A 142 7.22 -3.76 -1.33
CA SER A 142 7.44 -3.08 -2.60
C SER A 142 8.73 -2.24 -2.62
N MET A 143 9.16 -1.71 -1.47
CA MET A 143 10.40 -0.93 -1.36
C MET A 143 11.64 -1.82 -1.39
N GLU A 144 11.52 -3.07 -0.97
CA GLU A 144 12.62 -4.05 -0.93
C GLU A 144 13.24 -4.28 -2.31
N TYR A 145 12.40 -4.38 -3.35
CA TYR A 145 12.87 -4.59 -4.74
C TYR A 145 13.76 -3.46 -5.26
N GLY A 146 13.43 -2.21 -4.88
CA GLY A 146 14.14 -1.01 -5.33
C GLY A 146 15.17 -0.47 -4.34
N TRP A 147 15.43 -1.18 -3.25
CA TRP A 147 16.24 -0.66 -2.15
C TRP A 147 17.72 -0.62 -2.52
N LYS A 148 18.35 0.56 -2.43
CA LYS A 148 19.79 0.77 -2.72
C LYS A 148 20.22 0.21 -4.09
N LEU A 149 19.37 0.36 -5.12
CA LEU A 149 19.68 -0.11 -6.46
C LEU A 149 20.96 0.52 -7.03
N ASP A 150 21.23 1.79 -6.72
CA ASP A 150 22.44 2.49 -7.19
C ASP A 150 23.74 1.82 -6.73
N GLU A 151 23.79 1.24 -5.53
CA GLU A 151 24.98 0.53 -5.03
C GLU A 151 25.29 -0.72 -5.89
N ASN A 152 24.25 -1.35 -6.44
CA ASN A 152 24.36 -2.57 -7.23
C ASN A 152 24.28 -2.31 -8.74
N ALA A 153 23.89 -1.11 -9.18
CA ALA A 153 23.71 -0.76 -10.59
C ALA A 153 25.03 -0.92 -11.37
N HIS A 154 26.17 -0.69 -10.74
CA HIS A 154 27.49 -0.89 -11.34
C HIS A 154 27.80 -2.33 -11.74
N GLN A 155 27.05 -3.31 -11.21
CA GLN A 155 27.17 -4.72 -11.58
C GLN A 155 26.45 -5.04 -12.90
N TYR A 156 25.46 -4.22 -13.28
CA TYR A 156 24.70 -4.37 -14.52
C TYR A 156 25.34 -3.57 -15.65
N GLN A 157 26.50 -4.02 -16.11
CA GLN A 157 27.11 -3.48 -17.32
C GLN A 157 26.48 -4.13 -18.56
N THR A 158 26.23 -3.34 -19.61
CA THR A 158 25.87 -3.89 -20.91
C THR A 158 27.01 -4.78 -21.39
N PRO A 159 26.73 -6.01 -21.86
CA PRO A 159 27.79 -6.89 -22.31
C PRO A 159 28.48 -6.28 -23.54
N ILE A 160 29.82 -6.30 -23.55
CA ILE A 160 30.67 -5.71 -24.60
C ILE A 160 30.28 -6.22 -26.00
N HIS A 161 29.76 -7.45 -26.08
CA HIS A 161 29.39 -8.12 -27.33
C HIS A 161 27.92 -8.55 -27.38
N ALA A 162 27.00 -7.69 -26.91
CA ALA A 162 25.57 -7.91 -27.11
C ALA A 162 25.23 -7.96 -28.61
N ARG A 163 24.43 -8.95 -29.03
CA ARG A 163 23.86 -8.94 -30.39
C ARG A 163 22.80 -7.84 -30.47
N GLY A 164 23.08 -6.79 -31.25
CA GLY A 164 22.14 -5.71 -31.53
C GLY A 164 21.06 -6.11 -32.53
N LYS A 165 19.89 -5.46 -32.47
CA LYS A 165 18.74 -5.70 -33.35
C LYS A 165 18.80 -4.86 -34.64
N PHE A 166 19.97 -4.83 -35.29
CA PHE A 166 20.23 -3.99 -36.46
C PHE A 166 19.21 -4.17 -37.59
N ILE A 167 18.84 -5.42 -37.92
CA ILE A 167 17.91 -5.71 -39.02
C ILE A 167 16.51 -5.17 -38.67
N GLU A 168 16.04 -5.40 -37.45
CA GLU A 168 14.73 -4.95 -37.00
C GLU A 168 14.63 -3.42 -37.03
N GLU A 169 15.65 -2.73 -36.52
CA GLU A 169 15.73 -1.27 -36.45
C GLU A 169 15.91 -0.60 -37.83
N SER A 170 16.64 -1.25 -38.75
CA SER A 170 16.97 -0.65 -40.05
C SER A 170 15.94 -0.97 -41.13
N PHE A 171 15.44 -2.21 -41.18
CA PHE A 171 14.54 -2.65 -42.26
C PHE A 171 13.07 -2.37 -41.99
N TYR A 172 12.64 -2.30 -40.71
CA TYR A 172 11.23 -2.20 -40.38
C TYR A 172 10.94 -0.86 -39.70
N ARG A 173 10.01 -0.08 -40.28
CA ARG A 173 9.47 1.14 -39.68
C ARG A 173 8.12 0.82 -39.01
N THR A 174 7.92 1.32 -37.79
CA THR A 174 6.70 1.06 -37.00
C THR A 174 5.45 1.72 -37.56
N ASN A 175 5.58 2.88 -38.23
CA ASN A 175 4.48 3.55 -38.92
C ASN A 175 4.82 3.67 -40.41
N GLY A 176 4.05 2.98 -41.24
CA GLY A 176 4.28 2.88 -42.68
C GLY A 176 3.63 4.01 -43.49
N ALA A 177 4.36 4.41 -44.52
CA ALA A 177 3.89 4.83 -45.85
C ALA A 177 3.68 6.31 -46.20
N PHE A 178 3.64 7.27 -45.27
CA PHE A 178 3.57 8.69 -45.66
C PHE A 178 4.57 9.56 -44.90
N GLN A 179 5.67 9.87 -45.57
CA GLN A 179 6.48 11.07 -45.38
C GLN A 179 6.81 11.63 -46.76
#